data_AF-A0A521G6E7-F1
#
_entry.id   AF-A0A521G6E7-F1
#
_cell.length_a   1.000
_cell.length_b   1.000
_cell.length_c   1.000
_cell.angle_alpha   90.00
_cell.angle_beta   90.00
_cell.angle_gamma   90.00
#
_symmetry.space_group_name_H-M   'P 1'
#
loop_
_entity.id
_entity.type
_entity.pdbx_description
1 polymer ?
#
loop_
_entity_poly.entity_id
_entity_poly.type
_entity_poly.pdbx_seq_one_letter_code
_entity_poly.pdbx_strand_id
1 'polypeptide(L)' 'MVTRRKQVIRVMFDVLDESNRSMRQNEDFKVTAADPDEAIDWVFAEMQRQLNRTDIRLGRVRICA' A
#
# COMPACT_ATOMS: atom_id res chain seq x y z
N MET A 1 23.56 -7.24 -14.01
CA MET A 1 22.47 -6.23 -14.03
C MET A 1 21.17 -6.97 -13.92
N VAL A 2 20.49 -6.94 -12.76
CA VAL A 2 19.19 -7.62 -12.60
C VAL A 2 18.15 -6.75 -13.30
N THR A 3 17.74 -7.15 -14.49
CA THR A 3 16.52 -6.65 -15.14
C THR A 3 15.34 -7.10 -14.28
N ARG A 4 15.04 -6.34 -13.21
CA ARG A 4 13.84 -6.57 -12.41
C ARG A 4 12.64 -6.26 -13.29
N ARG A 5 12.08 -7.29 -13.93
CA ARG A 5 10.82 -7.17 -14.67
C ARG A 5 9.77 -6.69 -13.68
N LYS A 6 9.17 -5.53 -13.97
CA LYS A 6 8.05 -5.03 -13.20
C LYS A 6 6.94 -6.08 -13.27
N GLN A 7 6.51 -6.56 -12.11
CA GLN A 7 5.43 -7.53 -11.98
C GLN A 7 4.26 -6.87 -11.25
N VAL A 8 3.06 -7.37 -11.50
CA VAL A 8 1.88 -6.90 -10.78
C VAL A 8 1.93 -7.52 -9.39
N ILE A 9 2.09 -6.68 -8.37
CA ILE A 9 2.10 -7.06 -6.98
C ILE A 9 0.80 -6.59 -6.36
N ARG A 10 0.07 -7.51 -5.70
CA ARG A 10 -1.12 -7.16 -4.93
C ARG A 10 -0.73 -6.95 -3.48
N VAL A 11 -0.83 -5.71 -3.02
CA VAL A 11 -0.60 -5.33 -1.62
C VAL A 11 -1.94 -5.20 -0.95
N MET A 12 -2.24 -6.10 0.00
CA MET A 12 -3.38 -5.98 0.90
C MET A 12 -2.93 -5.28 2.19
N PHE A 13 -3.72 -4.36 2.70
CA PHE A 13 -3.40 -3.60 3.90
C PHE A 13 -4.67 -3.13 4.61
N ASP A 14 -4.53 -2.82 5.88
CA ASP A 14 -5.54 -2.14 6.66
C ASP A 14 -5.12 -0.67 6.78
N VAL A 15 -6.04 0.28 6.62
CA VAL A 15 -5.76 1.70 6.89
C VAL A 15 -6.32 2.04 8.26
N LEU A 16 -5.43 2.41 9.16
CA LEU A 16 -5.79 3.01 10.43
C LEU A 16 -5.78 4.53 10.25
N ASP A 17 -6.97 5.13 10.35
CA ASP A 17 -7.11 6.58 10.47
C ASP A 17 -7.30 6.91 11.97
N GLU A 18 -6.25 7.46 12.60
CA GLU A 18 -6.29 7.81 14.03
C GLU A 18 -7.26 8.97 14.32
N SER A 19 -7.53 9.82 13.31
CA SER A 19 -8.41 10.98 13.44
C SER A 19 -9.90 10.66 13.38
N ASN A 20 -10.30 9.63 12.62
CA ASN A 20 -11.70 9.31 12.35
C ASN A 20 -12.12 7.97 12.98
N ARG A 21 -11.22 7.30 13.70
CA ARG A 21 -11.43 6.00 14.36
C ARG A 21 -12.04 4.94 13.43
N SER A 22 -11.95 5.18 12.12
CA SER A 22 -12.55 4.42 11.05
C SER A 22 -11.44 3.61 10.43
N MET A 23 -11.39 2.35 10.81
CA MET A 23 -10.39 1.41 10.29
C MET A 23 -10.93 0.81 8.99
N ARG A 24 -10.35 1.18 7.84
CA ARG A 24 -10.66 0.51 6.57
C ARG A 24 -9.84 -0.77 6.53
N GLN A 25 -10.53 -1.90 6.64
CA GLN A 25 -9.90 -3.21 6.70
C GLN A 25 -9.99 -3.92 5.35
N ASN A 26 -8.97 -4.72 5.03
CA ASN A 26 -8.86 -5.47 3.78
C ASN A 26 -8.88 -4.61 2.51
N GLU A 27 -8.29 -3.41 2.55
CA GLU A 27 -8.01 -2.69 1.31
C GLU A 27 -6.94 -3.46 0.52
N ASP A 28 -7.03 -3.39 -0.81
CA ASP A 28 -6.02 -3.98 -1.67
C ASP A 28 -5.71 -3.10 -2.86
N PHE A 29 -4.42 -2.98 -3.16
CA PHE A 29 -3.92 -2.30 -4.33
C PHE A 29 -3.09 -3.24 -5.19
N LYS A 30 -3.34 -3.19 -6.49
CA LYS A 30 -2.50 -3.85 -7.49
C LYS A 30 -1.59 -2.79 -8.11
N VAL A 31 -0.30 -2.91 -7.85
CA VAL A 31 0.71 -1.99 -8.37
C VAL A 31 1.76 -2.76 -9.15
N THR A 32 2.21 -2.20 -10.26
CA THR A 32 3.27 -2.80 -11.07
C THR A 32 4.61 -2.29 -10.56
N ALA A 33 5.29 -3.09 -9.75
CA ALA A 33 6.54 -2.74 -9.11
C ALA A 33 7.65 -3.74 -9.43
N ALA A 34 8.90 -3.30 -9.34
CA ALA A 34 10.06 -4.17 -9.50
C ALA A 34 10.28 -5.08 -8.27
N ASP A 35 9.73 -4.69 -7.11
CA ASP A 35 9.93 -5.33 -5.82
C ASP A 35 8.73 -5.07 -4.88
N PRO A 36 8.41 -5.99 -3.96
CA PRO A 36 7.44 -5.76 -2.89
C PRO A 36 7.64 -4.47 -2.10
N ASP A 37 8.88 -4.07 -1.78
CA ASP A 37 9.13 -2.83 -1.03
C ASP A 37 8.70 -1.58 -1.82
N GLU A 38 9.01 -1.54 -3.12
CA GLU A 38 8.58 -0.46 -4.04
C GLU A 38 7.05 -0.41 -4.17
N ALA A 39 6.40 -1.58 -4.16
CA ALA A 39 4.94 -1.67 -4.17
C ALA A 39 4.32 -1.05 -2.92
N ILE A 40 4.89 -1.31 -1.73
CA ILE A 40 4.40 -0.79 -0.45
C ILE A 40 4.56 0.73 -0.39
N ASP A 41 5.73 1.26 -0.78
CA ASP A 41 6.00 2.70 -0.76
C ASP A 41 5.01 3.46 -1.67
N TRP A 42 4.77 2.92 -2.87
CA TRP A 42 3.80 3.49 -3.80
C TRP A 42 2.38 3.49 -3.22
N VAL A 43 1.96 2.36 -2.63
CA VAL A 43 0.64 2.23 -1.99
C VAL A 43 0.49 3.20 -0.82
N PHE A 44 1.53 3.38 0.00
CA PHE A 44 1.53 4.35 1.09
C PHE A 44 1.32 5.78 0.58
N ALA A 45 2.10 6.18 -0.41
CA ALA A 45 1.99 7.51 -1.02
C ALA A 45 0.61 7.74 -1.68
N GLU A 46 0.06 6.72 -2.35
CA GLU A 46 -1.26 6.81 -2.98
C GLU A 46 -2.39 6.92 -1.94
N MET A 47 -2.31 6.17 -0.82
CA MET A 47 -3.29 6.30 0.25
C MET A 47 -3.21 7.66 0.94
N GLN A 48 -2.01 8.21 1.14
CA GLN A 48 -1.84 9.57 1.68
C GLN A 48 -2.50 10.62 0.77
N ARG A 49 -2.38 10.45 -0.55
CA ARG A 49 -3.02 11.33 -1.55
C ARG A 49 -4.54 11.19 -1.56
N GLN A 50 -5.07 9.96 -1.61
CA GLN A 50 -6.51 9.72 -1.63
C GLN A 50 -7.22 10.24 -0.38
N LEU A 51 -6.61 10.04 0.78
CA LEU A 51 -7.16 10.49 2.06
C LEU A 51 -6.84 11.97 2.31
N ASN A 52 -5.95 12.57 1.52
CA ASN A 52 -5.40 13.91 1.73
C ASN A 52 -4.92 14.12 3.18
N ARG A 53 -4.36 13.05 3.77
CA ARG A 53 -3.88 13.00 5.15
C ARG A 53 -2.54 12.29 5.21
N THR A 54 -1.62 12.89 5.94
CA THR A 54 -0.30 12.34 6.22
C THR A 54 -0.26 11.48 7.49
N ASP A 55 -1.29 11.57 8.34
CA ASP A 55 -1.40 10.86 9.62
C ASP A 55 -1.96 9.43 9.50
N ILE A 56 -2.03 8.90 8.27
CA ILE A 56 -2.53 7.54 8.04
C ILE A 56 -1.44 6.53 8.36
N ARG A 57 -1.85 5.38 8.88
CA ARG A 57 -0.98 4.22 9.04
C ARG A 57 -1.51 3.03 8.26
N LEU A 58 -0.64 2.44 7.46
CA LEU A 58 -0.88 1.10 6.93
C LEU A 58 -0.65 0.09 8.04
N GLY A 59 -1.75 -0.45 8.57
CA GLY A 59 -1.75 -1.68 9.36
C GLY A 59 -1.66 -2.91 8.47
N ARG A 60 -1.13 -4.00 9.05
CA ARG A 60 -1.13 -5.36 8.49
C ARG A 60 -0.96 -5.45 6.96
N VAL A 61 0.26 -5.24 6.50
CA VAL A 61 0.60 -5.38 5.08
C VAL A 61 0.79 -6.86 4.72
N ARG A 62 0.11 -7.31 3.66
CA ARG A 62 0.24 -8.64 3.06
C ARG A 62 0.48 -8.50 1.58
N ILE A 63 1.44 -9.27 1.07
CA ILE A 63 1.82 -9.24 -0.33
C ILE A 63 1.36 -10.56 -0.96
N CYS A 64 0.49 -10.47 -1.95
CA CYS A 64 0.18 -11.57 -2.86
C CYS A 64 0.94 -11.34 -4.17
N ALA A 65 1.85 -12.25 -4.46
CA ALA A 65 2.57 -12.36 -5.73
C ALA A 65 1.91 -13.43 -6.61
#